data_AF-A0A2E8LF24-F1
#
_entry.id   AF-A0A2E8LF24-F1
#
_cell.length_a   1.000
_cell.length_b   1.000
_cell.length_c   1.000
_cell.angle_alpha   90.00
_cell.angle_beta   90.00
_cell.angle_gamma   90.00
#
_symmetry.space_group_name_H-M   'P 1'
#
loop_
_entity.id
_entity.type
_entity.pdbx_description
1 polymer ?
#
loop_
_entity_poly.entity_id
_entity_poly.type
_entity_poly.pdbx_seq_one_letter_code
_entity_poly.pdbx_strand_id
1 'polypeptide(L)' 'MSECPTLETDRLRLRPFTDDDVEAYFMLFDTPEVCRSLDVPVSFSREDAWTHLALWRGQ' A
#
# COMPACT_ATOMS: atom_id res chain seq x y z
N MET A 1 20.60 0.78 -9.67
CA MET A 1 19.27 0.24 -9.36
C MET A 1 18.31 0.78 -10.42
N SER A 2 17.57 -0.08 -11.10
CA SER A 2 16.53 0.36 -12.04
C SER A 2 15.30 0.81 -11.26
N GLU A 3 14.70 1.94 -11.65
CA GLU A 3 13.45 2.42 -11.06
C GLU A 3 12.34 1.36 -11.22
N CYS A 4 11.45 1.26 -10.23
CA CYS A 4 10.29 0.39 -10.31
C CYS A 4 9.41 0.83 -11.49
N PRO A 5 9.11 -0.05 -12.47
CA PRO A 5 8.40 0.35 -13.68
C PRO A 5 6.93 0.62 -13.40
N THR A 6 6.31 1.42 -14.26
CA THR A 6 4.85 1.46 -14.37
C THR A 6 4.39 0.42 -15.39
N LEU A 7 3.38 -0.37 -15.03
CA LEU A 7 2.72 -1.33 -15.91
C LEU A 7 1.33 -0.83 -16.27
N GLU A 8 0.96 -0.94 -17.54
CA GLU A 8 -0.34 -0.51 -18.05
C GLU A 8 -1.08 -1.67 -18.72
N THR A 9 -2.40 -1.67 -18.54
CA THR A 9 -3.36 -2.55 -19.21
C THR A 9 -4.53 -1.70 -19.69
N ASP A 10 -5.46 -2.29 -20.41
CA ASP A 10 -6.67 -1.58 -20.89
C ASP A 10 -7.50 -0.95 -19.76
N ARG A 11 -7.36 -1.45 -18.52
CA ARG A 11 -8.22 -1.06 -17.37
C ARG A 11 -7.47 -0.55 -16.15
N LEU A 12 -6.17 -0.83 -16.04
CA LEU A 12 -5.39 -0.60 -14.83
C LEU A 12 -4.02 -0.05 -15.17
N ARG A 13 -3.59 0.92 -14.35
CA ARG A 13 -2.22 1.42 -14.29
C ARG A 13 -1.63 1.07 -12.94
N LEU A 14 -0.63 0.21 -12.93
CA LEU A 14 0.12 -0.19 -11.75
C LEU A 14 1.41 0.63 -11.72
N ARG A 15 1.46 1.65 -10.87
CA ARG A 15 2.61 2.54 -10.72
C ARG A 15 3.32 2.30 -9.38
N PRO A 16 4.58 2.75 -9.22
CA PRO A 16 5.21 2.83 -7.91
C PRO A 16 4.36 3.62 -6.92
N PHE A 17 4.45 3.25 -5.64
CA PHE A 17 3.77 3.94 -4.55
C PHE A 17 4.31 5.37 -4.37
N THR A 18 3.41 6.30 -4.05
CA THR A 18 3.69 7.69 -3.69
C THR A 18 3.13 8.01 -2.30
N ASP A 19 3.49 9.15 -1.73
CA ASP A 19 2.99 9.57 -0.40
C ASP A 19 1.49 9.85 -0.41
N ASP A 20 0.94 10.18 -1.59
CA ASP A 20 -0.49 10.39 -1.78
C ASP A 20 -1.31 9.08 -1.65
N ASP A 21 -0.67 7.91 -1.73
CA ASP A 21 -1.35 6.61 -1.64
C ASP A 21 -1.64 6.18 -0.21
N VAL A 22 -1.07 6.84 0.80
CA VAL A 22 -1.14 6.42 2.21
C VAL A 22 -2.57 6.27 2.69
N GLU A 23 -3.45 7.20 2.32
CA GLU A 23 -4.85 7.17 2.76
C GLU A 23 -5.62 6.04 2.08
N ALA A 24 -5.46 5.88 0.76
CA ALA A 24 -6.09 4.81 0.00
C ALA A 24 -5.62 3.42 0.46
N TYR A 25 -4.33 3.31 0.79
CA TYR A 25 -3.74 2.09 1.34
C TYR A 25 -4.26 1.80 2.75
N PHE A 26 -4.32 2.80 3.63
CA PHE A 26 -4.85 2.66 4.98
C PHE A 26 -6.32 2.20 4.98
N MET A 27 -7.15 2.72 4.07
CA MET A 27 -8.55 2.29 3.93
C MET A 27 -8.72 0.79 3.62
N LEU A 28 -7.72 0.12 3.03
CA LEU A 28 -7.79 -1.34 2.83
C LEU A 28 -7.95 -2.09 4.15
N PHE A 29 -7.38 -1.55 5.23
CA PHE A 29 -7.42 -2.15 6.56
C PHE A 29 -8.70 -1.80 7.34
N ASP A 30 -9.58 -0.95 6.80
CA ASP A 30 -10.96 -0.81 7.29
C ASP A 30 -11.82 -2.02 6.89
N THR A 31 -11.35 -2.86 5.96
CA THR A 31 -12.02 -4.09 5.57
C THR A 31 -11.60 -5.25 6.50
N PRO A 32 -12.49 -5.78 7.37
CA PRO A 32 -12.11 -6.81 8.34
C PRO A 32 -11.58 -8.09 7.70
N GLU A 33 -12.07 -8.45 6.51
CA GLU A 33 -11.63 -9.59 5.74
C GLU A 33 -10.18 -9.46 5.27
N VAL A 34 -9.76 -8.24 4.90
CA VAL A 34 -8.37 -7.95 4.50
C VAL A 34 -7.46 -8.09 5.71
N CYS A 35 -7.79 -7.45 6.83
CA CYS A 35 -7.02 -7.54 8.06
C CYS A 35 -6.84 -8.97 8.55
N ARG A 36 -7.93 -9.76 8.54
CA ARG A 36 -7.88 -11.18 8.90
C ARG A 36 -6.99 -11.99 7.97
N SER A 37 -7.09 -11.75 6.67
CA SER A 37 -6.33 -12.53 5.67
C SER A 37 -4.83 -12.21 5.68
N LEU A 38 -4.48 -10.97 6.02
CA LEU A 38 -3.09 -10.51 6.10
C LEU A 38 -2.48 -10.67 7.50
N ASP A 39 -3.23 -11.22 8.47
CA ASP A 39 -2.85 -11.33 9.88
C ASP A 39 -2.37 -9.99 10.48
N VAL A 40 -3.10 -8.92 10.12
CA VAL A 40 -2.77 -7.56 10.53
C VAL A 40 -3.42 -7.26 11.88
N PRO A 41 -2.69 -6.68 12.85
CA PRO A 41 -3.26 -6.30 14.13
C PRO A 41 -4.44 -5.34 13.97
N VAL A 42 -5.46 -5.48 14.83
CA VAL A 42 -6.61 -4.55 14.89
C VAL A 42 -6.16 -3.11 15.20
N SER A 43 -4.97 -2.92 15.75
CA SER A 43 -4.37 -1.61 16.06
C SER A 43 -3.59 -1.00 14.89
N PHE A 44 -3.73 -1.50 13.66
CA PHE A 44 -3.03 -0.96 12.50
C PHE A 44 -3.42 0.50 12.29
N SER A 45 -2.44 1.38 12.37
CA SER A 45 -2.64 2.82 12.31
C SER A 45 -2.26 3.39 10.94
N ARG A 46 -2.65 4.65 10.71
CA ARG A 46 -2.21 5.40 9.53
C ARG A 46 -0.68 5.58 9.47
N GLU A 47 -0.02 5.64 10.62
CA GLU A 47 1.45 5.73 10.70
C GLU A 47 2.11 4.40 10.28
N ASP A 48 1.50 3.27 10.64
CA ASP A 48 1.93 1.95 10.18
C ASP A 48 1.75 1.82 8.66
N ALA A 49 0.63 2.32 8.12
CA ALA A 49 0.40 2.38 6.67
C ALA A 49 1.48 3.18 5.94
N TRP A 50 1.83 4.36 6.46
CA TRP A 50 2.91 5.18 5.90
C TRP A 50 4.26 4.46 5.97
N THR A 51 4.60 3.87 7.12
CA THR A 51 5.84 3.10 7.31
C THR A 51 5.92 1.93 6.34
N HIS A 52 4.81 1.23 6.12
CA HIS A 52 4.74 0.10 5.20
C HIS A 52 4.97 0.53 3.74
N LEU A 53 4.32 1.61 3.30
CA LEU A 53 4.56 2.17 1.96
C LEU A 53 5.99 2.67 1.80
N ALA A 54 6.57 3.31 2.83
CA ALA A 54 7.95 3.79 2.80
C ALA A 54 8.96 2.63 2.63
N LEU A 55 8.71 1.48 3.28
CA LEU A 55 9.53 0.27 3.09
C LEU A 55 9.47 -0.25 1.65
N TRP A 56 8.31 -0.22 1.01
CA TRP A 56 8.15 -0.66 -0.38
C TRP A 56 8.69 0.33 -1.41
N ARG A 57 8.73 1.62 -1.06
CA ARG A 57 9.45 2.64 -1.82
C ARG A 57 10.97 2.55 -1.66
N GLY A 58 11.45 1.56 -0.89
CA GLY A 58 12.84 1.24 -0.63
C GLY A 58 13.80 1.74 -1.70
N GLN A 59 14.61 2.71 -1.28
CA GLN A 59 15.96 2.88 -1.75
C GLN A 59 16.77 1.60 -1.46
#